data_AF-A0AAV0P2B4-F1
#
_entry.id   AF-A0AAV0P2B4-F1
#
_cell.length_a   1.000
_cell.length_b   1.000
_cell.length_c   1.000
_cell.angle_alpha   90.00
_cell.angle_beta   90.00
_cell.angle_gamma   90.00
#
_symmetry.space_group_name_H-M   'P 1'
#
loop_
_entity.id
_entity.type
_entity.pdbx_description
1 polymer ?
#
loop_
_entity_poly.entity_id
_entity_poly.type
_entity_poly.pdbx_seq_one_letter_code
_entity_poly.pdbx_strand_id
1 'polypeptide(L)'
;FENCRVSSSAGVDRLKLPPRGWNSYDSFCWTISEDDFLTSAKVVAKYLKSHGYEYVVVDYLWYRRLVPGAYVESLGFDVIDQWGRMVPAPDRWPSAKSGKGFTEVAKEVHSLGLKFGIHVMRGLSRQAFDANTPILDITTGRAYKESGREWRAQDIGIKERSCAWMPHGFMSVNTSLPAGRAFLSSLYHQYAEWGVDFIKHDCVFGADFNLEEITYVSRVLKKLNRPILYSLSPGTSVTPTMAKELKGLANMYRVTADDWDSWGDVASHFDVARDFAKAEMVPGEGLLGNSWPDLDMLPLGWLTDQGVNRGPHRQCNLTLDEQRTQMTLWSMARSPLMFGGDVRKIDMTTYKLITNPTLLEINDYSSNNMEFPYVTGKILGPTMSHLTRQSRISMLNRGSDHHHARGVGLTSCKDSNANGWSVESLDQYHEQICWREEGEQLNQEPLCLYKRICSNDHVLYGQDSRQLFTSDDGVKSCLDASPRHKITSREWKKQPSFSTCKGDANQVYIYCLFSSSPHIDCQTIFYGYCCNGLRA
;
A
#
# COMPACT_ATOMS: atom_id res chain seq x y z
N PHE A 1 -29.33 -7.48 28.52
CA PHE A 1 -27.87 -7.55 28.27
C PHE A 1 -27.47 -6.38 27.37
N GLU A 2 -27.88 -5.14 27.62
CA GLU A 2 -27.26 -4.13 28.51
C GLU A 2 -25.72 -4.19 28.61
N ASN A 3 -25.12 -3.12 28.07
CA ASN A 3 -23.82 -2.50 28.38
C ASN A 3 -22.52 -3.31 28.17
N CYS A 4 -22.06 -3.36 26.92
CA CYS A 4 -20.64 -3.30 26.62
C CYS A 4 -20.33 -2.02 25.82
N ARG A 5 -20.16 -0.90 26.53
CA ARG A 5 -19.40 0.23 26.00
C ARG A 5 -17.95 -0.23 25.89
N VAL A 6 -17.47 -0.40 24.67
CA VAL A 6 -16.03 -0.48 24.39
C VAL A 6 -15.43 0.85 24.86
N SER A 7 -14.67 0.81 25.96
CA SER A 7 -13.83 1.94 26.33
C SER A 7 -12.87 2.19 25.18
N SER A 8 -12.86 3.41 24.66
CA SER A 8 -11.87 3.90 23.72
C SER A 8 -10.47 3.64 24.28
N SER A 9 -9.84 2.55 23.84
CA SER A 9 -8.42 2.32 24.03
C SER A 9 -7.70 3.52 23.43
N ALA A 10 -6.80 4.13 24.21
CA ALA A 10 -5.95 5.25 23.83
C ALA A 10 -5.55 5.15 22.34
N GLY A 11 -6.01 6.13 21.57
CA GLY A 11 -6.05 6.05 20.10
C GLY A 11 -4.67 5.81 19.52
N VAL A 12 -4.51 4.67 18.84
CA VAL A 12 -3.44 4.53 17.85
C VAL A 12 -3.59 5.70 16.89
N ASP A 13 -2.58 6.56 16.85
CA ASP A 13 -2.53 7.69 15.93
C ASP A 13 -2.48 7.12 14.51
N ARG A 14 -3.65 7.03 13.86
CA ARG A 14 -3.81 6.36 12.55
C ARG A 14 -3.03 7.05 11.43
N LEU A 15 -2.52 8.27 11.65
CA LEU A 15 -1.56 8.92 10.74
C LEU A 15 -0.15 8.28 10.80
N LYS A 16 0.09 7.35 11.73
CA LYS A 16 1.33 6.60 11.88
C LYS A 16 1.29 5.19 11.30
N LEU A 17 0.17 4.77 10.71
CA LEU A 17 0.02 3.49 10.03
C LEU A 17 -0.18 3.72 8.51
N PRO A 18 0.15 2.74 7.65
CA PRO A 18 -0.22 2.81 6.23
C PRO A 18 -1.74 2.94 6.08
N PRO A 19 -2.24 3.88 5.25
CA PRO A 19 -3.67 4.03 5.01
C PRO A 19 -4.27 2.78 4.39
N ARG A 20 -5.47 2.40 4.84
CA ARG A 20 -6.26 1.31 4.25
C ARG A 20 -7.63 1.80 3.84
N GLY A 21 -8.05 1.44 2.64
CA GLY A 21 -9.28 1.94 2.08
C GLY A 21 -9.70 1.29 0.78
N TRP A 22 -10.66 1.94 0.14
CA TRP A 22 -11.18 1.59 -1.17
C TRP A 22 -11.16 2.83 -2.06
N ASN A 23 -10.81 2.64 -3.32
CA ASN A 23 -10.80 3.69 -4.34
C ASN A 23 -11.63 3.22 -5.56
N SER A 24 -12.39 4.13 -6.16
CA SER A 24 -13.30 3.81 -7.26
C SER A 24 -12.66 3.58 -8.64
N TYR A 25 -11.36 3.85 -8.84
CA TYR A 25 -10.74 3.91 -10.18
C TYR A 25 -10.82 2.59 -10.94
N ASP A 26 -10.27 1.49 -10.42
CA ASP A 26 -10.13 0.24 -11.19
C ASP A 26 -11.48 -0.39 -11.53
N SER A 27 -12.54 -0.06 -10.79
CA SER A 27 -13.88 -0.61 -10.97
C SER A 27 -14.84 0.32 -11.72
N PHE A 28 -14.70 1.64 -11.60
CA PHE A 28 -15.65 2.60 -12.19
C PHE A 28 -15.00 3.62 -13.12
N CYS A 29 -13.67 3.60 -13.24
CA CYS A 29 -12.90 4.65 -13.89
C CYS A 29 -13.31 6.02 -13.33
N TRP A 30 -13.64 6.99 -14.17
CA TRP A 30 -14.15 8.29 -13.74
C TRP A 30 -15.67 8.37 -13.59
N THR A 31 -16.43 7.30 -13.81
CA THR A 31 -17.88 7.39 -14.07
C THR A 31 -18.78 7.07 -12.88
N ILE A 32 -18.20 6.77 -11.71
CA ILE A 32 -18.98 6.39 -10.52
C ILE A 32 -20.09 7.40 -10.19
N SER A 33 -21.25 6.90 -9.79
CA SER A 33 -22.39 7.70 -9.30
C SER A 33 -22.40 7.80 -7.78
N GLU A 34 -23.13 8.78 -7.24
CA GLU A 34 -23.33 8.92 -5.79
C GLU A 34 -23.94 7.66 -5.16
N ASP A 35 -24.92 7.04 -5.81
CA ASP A 35 -25.58 5.83 -5.31
C ASP A 35 -24.63 4.62 -5.28
N ASP A 36 -23.86 4.42 -6.35
CA ASP A 36 -22.85 3.36 -6.41
C ASP A 36 -21.78 3.58 -5.32
N PHE A 37 -21.31 4.81 -5.15
CA PHE A 37 -20.31 5.16 -4.15
C PHE A 37 -20.80 4.94 -2.72
N LEU A 38 -22.00 5.43 -2.38
CA LEU A 38 -22.56 5.27 -1.04
C LEU A 38 -22.92 3.80 -0.74
N THR A 39 -23.33 3.03 -1.75
CA THR A 39 -23.52 1.58 -1.62
C THR A 39 -22.19 0.88 -1.34
N SER A 40 -21.13 1.21 -2.07
CA SER A 40 -19.78 0.70 -1.82
C SER A 40 -19.29 1.08 -0.41
N ALA A 41 -19.50 2.32 0.03
CA ALA A 41 -19.13 2.75 1.38
C ALA A 41 -19.84 1.95 2.48
N LYS A 42 -21.13 1.62 2.30
CA LYS A 42 -21.87 0.75 3.23
C LYS A 42 -21.30 -0.67 3.28
N VAL A 43 -20.85 -1.21 2.15
CA VAL A 43 -20.18 -2.52 2.09
C VAL A 43 -18.83 -2.49 2.82
N VAL A 44 -18.00 -1.46 2.58
CA VAL A 44 -16.73 -1.26 3.30
C VAL A 44 -16.98 -1.17 4.81
N ALA A 45 -17.95 -0.35 5.23
CA ALA A 45 -18.32 -0.17 6.62
C ALA A 45 -18.76 -1.49 7.29
N LYS A 46 -19.52 -2.31 6.56
CA LYS A 46 -20.08 -3.57 7.07
C LYS A 46 -19.04 -4.68 7.18
N TYR A 47 -18.14 -4.82 6.20
CA TYR A 47 -17.31 -6.02 6.08
C TYR A 47 -15.80 -5.78 6.22
N LEU A 48 -15.31 -4.58 5.92
CA LEU A 48 -13.88 -4.27 5.88
C LEU A 48 -13.43 -3.36 7.01
N LYS A 49 -14.34 -2.56 7.58
CA LYS A 49 -14.01 -1.62 8.68
C LYS A 49 -13.41 -2.28 9.92
N SER A 50 -13.88 -3.47 10.29
CA SER A 50 -13.31 -4.25 11.40
C SER A 50 -11.88 -4.70 11.15
N HIS A 51 -11.44 -4.71 9.89
CA HIS A 51 -10.10 -5.05 9.43
C HIS A 51 -9.26 -3.81 9.13
N GLY A 52 -9.65 -2.64 9.65
CA GLY A 52 -8.87 -1.40 9.57
C GLY A 52 -9.06 -0.59 8.29
N TYR A 53 -9.92 -1.01 7.35
CA TYR A 53 -10.30 -0.19 6.20
C TYR A 53 -11.14 1.00 6.67
N GLU A 54 -10.68 2.21 6.39
CA GLU A 54 -11.36 3.42 6.87
C GLU A 54 -11.58 4.47 5.78
N TYR A 55 -10.79 4.49 4.72
CA TYR A 55 -10.94 5.48 3.64
C TYR A 55 -11.81 4.94 2.50
N VAL A 56 -12.75 5.76 2.02
CA VAL A 56 -13.47 5.53 0.76
C VAL A 56 -13.28 6.73 -0.15
N VAL A 57 -12.66 6.50 -1.31
CA VAL A 57 -12.09 7.56 -2.15
C VAL A 57 -12.80 7.60 -3.50
N VAL A 58 -13.37 8.76 -3.84
CA VAL A 58 -13.88 9.05 -5.18
C VAL A 58 -12.70 9.46 -6.05
N ASP A 59 -12.40 8.65 -7.07
CA ASP A 59 -11.29 8.97 -7.98
C ASP A 59 -11.69 10.02 -9.04
N TYR A 60 -10.84 10.22 -10.04
CA TYR A 60 -10.78 11.40 -10.89
C TYR A 60 -12.08 11.77 -11.65
N LEU A 61 -12.18 13.05 -12.02
CA LEU A 61 -13.27 13.67 -12.80
C LEU A 61 -14.68 13.55 -12.20
N TRP A 62 -14.84 13.50 -10.88
CA TRP A 62 -16.15 13.60 -10.22
C TRP A 62 -16.92 14.90 -10.56
N TYR A 63 -16.22 15.94 -11.00
CA TYR A 63 -16.76 17.21 -11.49
C TYR A 63 -17.18 17.19 -12.97
N ARG A 64 -16.88 16.13 -13.72
CA ARG A 64 -17.25 16.03 -15.14
C ARG A 64 -18.64 15.42 -15.31
N ARG A 65 -19.48 16.09 -16.10
CA ARG A 65 -20.82 15.62 -16.46
C ARG A 65 -20.76 14.32 -17.28
N LEU A 66 -21.65 13.37 -17.00
CA LEU A 66 -21.71 12.09 -17.72
C LEU A 66 -22.75 12.16 -18.84
N VAL A 67 -22.43 12.93 -19.89
CA VAL A 67 -23.31 13.20 -21.04
C VAL A 67 -22.65 12.74 -22.35
N PRO A 68 -23.42 12.54 -23.44
CA PRO A 68 -22.83 12.22 -24.75
C PRO A 68 -21.75 13.23 -25.16
N GLY A 69 -20.58 12.72 -25.55
CA GLY A 69 -19.41 13.53 -25.92
C GLY A 69 -18.44 13.83 -24.77
N ALA A 70 -18.81 13.57 -23.51
CA ALA A 70 -17.89 13.69 -22.38
C ALA A 70 -16.98 12.44 -22.28
N TYR A 71 -15.68 12.66 -22.14
CA TYR A 71 -14.66 11.63 -21.94
C TYR A 71 -13.45 12.22 -21.17
N VAL A 72 -12.37 11.45 -21.01
CA VAL A 72 -11.21 11.82 -20.17
C VAL A 72 -10.55 13.14 -20.59
N GLU A 73 -10.46 13.46 -21.88
CA GLU A 73 -9.87 14.74 -22.36
C GLU A 73 -10.92 15.76 -22.86
N SER A 74 -12.21 15.53 -22.60
CA SER A 74 -13.24 16.41 -23.17
C SER A 74 -13.27 17.77 -22.48
N LEU A 75 -13.17 18.84 -23.26
CA LEU A 75 -13.31 20.23 -22.80
C LEU A 75 -14.78 20.66 -22.67
N GLY A 76 -15.08 21.53 -21.71
CA GLY A 76 -16.40 22.16 -21.57
C GLY A 76 -17.45 21.32 -20.81
N PHE A 77 -17.07 20.13 -20.34
CA PHE A 77 -17.99 19.23 -19.61
C PHE A 77 -17.83 19.29 -18.09
N ASP A 78 -16.80 19.97 -17.61
CA ASP A 78 -16.54 20.11 -16.18
C ASP A 78 -17.51 21.09 -15.54
N VAL A 79 -17.90 20.83 -14.29
CA VAL A 79 -18.69 21.77 -13.49
C VAL A 79 -17.73 22.54 -12.60
N ILE A 80 -17.70 23.86 -12.80
CA ILE A 80 -16.90 24.79 -12.00
C ILE A 80 -17.83 25.81 -11.35
N ASP A 81 -17.47 26.28 -10.16
CA ASP A 81 -18.14 27.42 -9.54
C ASP A 81 -17.68 28.75 -10.16
N GLN A 82 -18.27 29.85 -9.70
CA GLN A 82 -17.96 31.20 -10.18
C GLN A 82 -16.50 31.64 -9.93
N TRP A 83 -15.75 30.92 -9.09
CA TRP A 83 -14.35 31.18 -8.75
C TRP A 83 -13.38 30.28 -9.53
N GLY A 84 -13.90 29.44 -10.43
CA GLY A 84 -13.10 28.48 -11.20
C GLY A 84 -12.73 27.22 -10.42
N ARG A 85 -13.36 26.95 -9.28
CA ARG A 85 -13.13 25.73 -8.48
C ARG A 85 -14.04 24.62 -8.96
N MET A 86 -13.53 23.39 -9.04
CA MET A 86 -14.32 22.24 -9.48
C MET A 86 -15.40 21.91 -8.45
N VAL A 87 -16.61 21.58 -8.90
CA VAL A 87 -17.71 21.13 -8.04
C VAL A 87 -18.32 19.83 -8.58
N PRO A 88 -18.88 18.95 -7.73
CA PRO A 88 -19.41 17.66 -8.19
C PRO A 88 -20.51 17.84 -9.22
N ALA A 89 -20.43 17.05 -10.30
CA ALA A 89 -21.40 17.10 -11.38
C ALA A 89 -22.80 16.69 -10.87
N PRO A 90 -23.80 17.59 -10.81
CA PRO A 90 -25.05 17.33 -10.09
C PRO A 90 -25.95 16.23 -10.70
N ASP A 91 -25.69 15.85 -11.94
CA ASP A 91 -26.28 14.70 -12.64
C ASP A 91 -25.77 13.37 -12.08
N ARG A 92 -24.53 13.33 -11.59
CA ARG A 92 -23.91 12.15 -10.96
C ARG A 92 -23.96 12.20 -9.44
N TRP A 93 -23.99 13.41 -8.89
CA TRP A 93 -23.99 13.73 -7.46
C TRP A 93 -25.22 14.56 -7.09
N PRO A 94 -26.42 13.95 -7.04
CA PRO A 94 -27.66 14.68 -6.79
C PRO A 94 -27.66 15.47 -5.48
N SER A 95 -26.93 15.02 -4.46
CA SER A 95 -26.82 15.71 -3.16
C SER A 95 -26.02 17.02 -3.25
N ALA A 96 -25.16 17.17 -4.27
CA ALA A 96 -24.34 18.36 -4.50
C ALA A 96 -25.12 19.55 -5.05
N LYS A 97 -26.38 19.34 -5.47
CA LYS A 97 -27.28 20.40 -5.92
C LYS A 97 -27.40 21.51 -4.87
N SER A 98 -27.71 22.72 -5.34
CA SER A 98 -27.84 23.91 -4.49
C SER A 98 -26.54 24.29 -3.77
N GLY A 99 -25.38 24.00 -4.37
CA GLY A 99 -24.07 24.47 -3.88
C GLY A 99 -23.52 23.71 -2.68
N LYS A 100 -24.07 22.53 -2.35
CA LYS A 100 -23.64 21.72 -1.20
C LYS A 100 -22.34 20.96 -1.43
N GLY A 101 -21.91 20.83 -2.69
CA GLY A 101 -20.71 20.06 -3.04
C GLY A 101 -20.77 18.65 -2.46
N PHE A 102 -19.69 18.18 -1.82
CA PHE A 102 -19.64 16.85 -1.22
C PHE A 102 -20.10 16.78 0.24
N THR A 103 -20.59 17.87 0.84
CA THR A 103 -20.92 17.90 2.28
C THR A 103 -21.86 16.77 2.72
N GLU A 104 -22.90 16.46 1.93
CA GLU A 104 -23.86 15.41 2.30
C GLU A 104 -23.27 14.00 2.10
N VAL A 105 -22.46 13.80 1.05
CA VAL A 105 -21.74 12.53 0.82
C VAL A 105 -20.76 12.25 1.95
N ALA A 106 -19.95 13.25 2.32
CA ALA A 106 -19.00 13.13 3.43
C ALA A 106 -19.72 12.83 4.74
N LYS A 107 -20.84 13.51 5.02
CA LYS A 107 -21.66 13.27 6.22
C LYS A 107 -22.21 11.86 6.29
N GLU A 108 -22.69 11.30 5.18
CA GLU A 108 -23.14 9.90 5.12
C GLU A 108 -21.97 8.95 5.39
N VAL A 109 -20.82 9.16 4.74
CA VAL A 109 -19.60 8.36 4.98
C VAL A 109 -19.15 8.41 6.44
N HIS A 110 -19.15 9.60 7.06
CA HIS A 110 -18.81 9.76 8.48
C HIS A 110 -19.82 9.09 9.41
N SER A 111 -21.10 9.07 9.05
CA SER A 111 -22.13 8.37 9.84
C SER A 111 -21.91 6.86 9.89
N LEU A 112 -21.26 6.29 8.86
CA LEU A 112 -20.80 4.90 8.82
C LEU A 112 -19.50 4.69 9.64
N GLY A 113 -18.93 5.77 10.18
CA GLY A 113 -17.63 5.80 10.85
C GLY A 113 -16.46 5.47 9.92
N LEU A 114 -16.58 5.83 8.65
CA LEU A 114 -15.51 5.83 7.65
C LEU A 114 -15.02 7.27 7.42
N LYS A 115 -13.99 7.43 6.60
CA LYS A 115 -13.36 8.68 6.19
C LYS A 115 -13.55 8.88 4.68
N PHE A 116 -13.88 10.10 4.28
CA PHE A 116 -14.21 10.42 2.89
C PHE A 116 -12.99 10.99 2.16
N GLY A 117 -12.65 10.43 0.99
CA GLY A 117 -11.56 10.90 0.16
C GLY A 117 -11.99 11.32 -1.24
N ILE A 118 -11.23 12.23 -1.84
CA ILE A 118 -11.39 12.62 -3.24
C ILE A 118 -10.04 12.69 -3.97
N HIS A 119 -10.06 12.40 -5.26
CA HIS A 119 -8.99 12.72 -6.18
C HIS A 119 -9.06 14.17 -6.63
N VAL A 120 -7.93 14.82 -6.80
CA VAL A 120 -7.83 16.17 -7.38
C VAL A 120 -6.68 16.21 -8.38
N MET A 121 -6.87 16.94 -9.48
CA MET A 121 -5.80 17.21 -10.44
C MET A 121 -4.95 18.38 -9.96
N ARG A 122 -3.70 18.45 -10.44
CA ARG A 122 -2.85 19.64 -10.26
C ARG A 122 -3.59 20.93 -10.59
N GLY A 123 -3.23 21.99 -9.87
CA GLY A 123 -3.40 23.36 -10.31
C GLY A 123 -4.81 23.77 -10.73
N LEU A 124 -4.92 24.29 -11.96
CA LEU A 124 -6.06 25.00 -12.50
C LEU A 124 -6.62 24.27 -13.72
N SER A 125 -7.96 24.13 -13.77
CA SER A 125 -8.62 23.54 -14.93
C SER A 125 -8.55 24.47 -16.14
N ARG A 126 -8.44 23.87 -17.32
CA ARG A 126 -8.43 24.59 -18.59
C ARG A 126 -9.74 25.37 -18.79
N GLN A 127 -10.85 24.82 -18.33
CA GLN A 127 -12.15 25.49 -18.41
C GLN A 127 -12.19 26.79 -17.59
N ALA A 128 -11.66 26.79 -16.36
CA ALA A 128 -11.57 28.01 -15.55
C ALA A 128 -10.61 29.03 -16.17
N PHE A 129 -9.50 28.56 -16.74
CA PHE A 129 -8.56 29.40 -17.49
C PHE A 129 -9.22 30.08 -18.70
N ASP A 130 -9.90 29.32 -19.55
CA ASP A 130 -10.53 29.84 -20.77
C ASP A 130 -11.72 30.76 -20.45
N ALA A 131 -12.48 30.48 -19.39
CA ALA A 131 -13.52 31.36 -18.86
C ALA A 131 -12.98 32.59 -18.11
N ASN A 132 -11.67 32.63 -17.83
CA ASN A 132 -10.97 33.68 -17.09
C ASN A 132 -11.67 34.06 -15.76
N THR A 133 -12.03 33.04 -14.98
CA THR A 133 -12.78 33.20 -13.73
C THR A 133 -12.02 34.07 -12.72
N PRO A 134 -12.73 34.85 -11.88
CA PRO A 134 -12.10 35.51 -10.74
C PRO A 134 -11.57 34.48 -9.74
N ILE A 135 -10.53 34.86 -8.98
CA ILE A 135 -10.00 34.02 -7.90
C ILE A 135 -10.68 34.38 -6.58
N LEU A 136 -11.11 33.39 -5.80
CA LEU A 136 -11.67 33.64 -4.47
C LEU A 136 -10.59 34.02 -3.47
N ASP A 137 -10.78 35.14 -2.78
CA ASP A 137 -10.13 35.42 -1.51
C ASP A 137 -10.99 34.87 -0.37
N ILE A 138 -10.51 33.78 0.25
CA ILE A 138 -11.20 33.09 1.34
C ILE A 138 -11.36 33.96 2.60
N THR A 139 -10.58 35.04 2.75
CA THR A 139 -10.68 35.92 3.92
C THR A 139 -11.80 36.94 3.79
N THR A 140 -12.06 37.43 2.57
CA THR A 140 -13.06 38.46 2.29
C THR A 140 -14.34 37.91 1.66
N GLY A 141 -14.31 36.67 1.13
CA GLY A 141 -15.40 36.07 0.37
C GLY A 141 -15.64 36.72 -0.99
N ARG A 142 -14.67 37.49 -1.50
CA ARG A 142 -14.76 38.28 -2.73
C ARG A 142 -13.62 37.93 -3.69
N ALA A 143 -13.62 38.54 -4.87
CA ALA A 143 -12.53 38.37 -5.82
C ALA A 143 -11.20 38.89 -5.24
N TYR A 144 -10.15 38.11 -5.43
CA TYR A 144 -8.81 38.41 -4.94
C TYR A 144 -8.25 39.66 -5.63
N LYS A 145 -7.92 40.66 -4.81
CA LYS A 145 -7.36 41.93 -5.28
C LYS A 145 -6.04 42.21 -4.59
N GLU A 146 -5.04 42.55 -5.40
CA GLU A 146 -3.72 42.96 -4.93
C GLU A 146 -3.18 44.03 -5.88
N SER A 147 -2.52 45.06 -5.33
CA SER A 147 -1.95 46.17 -6.13
C SER A 147 -2.98 46.88 -7.03
N GLY A 148 -4.21 47.03 -6.56
CA GLY A 148 -5.28 47.74 -7.27
C GLY A 148 -5.90 46.97 -8.45
N ARG A 149 -5.48 45.72 -8.70
CA ARG A 149 -6.06 44.86 -9.75
C ARG A 149 -6.75 43.64 -9.17
N GLU A 150 -7.77 43.16 -9.87
CA GLU A 150 -8.40 41.88 -9.61
C GLU A 150 -7.70 40.79 -10.41
N TRP A 151 -7.23 39.74 -9.74
CA TRP A 151 -6.52 38.65 -10.37
C TRP A 151 -7.48 37.56 -10.83
N ARG A 152 -7.18 36.94 -11.98
CA ARG A 152 -8.03 35.95 -12.62
C ARG A 152 -7.26 34.71 -13.03
N ALA A 153 -7.99 33.67 -13.41
CA ALA A 153 -7.43 32.38 -13.80
C ALA A 153 -6.33 32.49 -14.88
N GLN A 154 -6.46 33.42 -15.84
CA GLN A 154 -5.44 33.62 -16.87
C GLN A 154 -4.12 34.25 -16.35
N ASP A 155 -4.17 34.97 -15.24
CA ASP A 155 -2.97 35.58 -14.64
C ASP A 155 -2.09 34.55 -13.91
N ILE A 156 -2.66 33.40 -13.53
CA ILE A 156 -2.00 32.43 -12.63
C ILE A 156 -1.71 31.08 -13.29
N GLY A 157 -2.37 30.74 -14.40
CA GLY A 157 -2.18 29.46 -15.09
C GLY A 157 -0.90 29.42 -15.93
N ILE A 158 -0.16 28.31 -15.84
CA ILE A 158 1.06 28.05 -16.64
C ILE A 158 0.73 26.99 -17.69
N LYS A 159 0.32 27.43 -18.89
CA LYS A 159 -0.14 26.53 -19.96
C LYS A 159 0.92 25.52 -20.40
N GLU A 160 2.18 25.93 -20.34
CA GLU A 160 3.34 25.13 -20.73
C GLU A 160 3.62 23.98 -19.76
N ARG A 161 2.94 23.97 -18.60
CA ARG A 161 3.04 22.92 -17.57
C ARG A 161 1.69 22.22 -17.37
N SER A 162 1.10 21.74 -18.46
CA SER A 162 -0.09 20.88 -18.41
C SER A 162 0.22 19.49 -17.83
N CYS A 163 -0.80 18.79 -17.32
CA CYS A 163 -0.63 17.38 -16.95
C CYS A 163 -0.23 16.56 -18.19
N ALA A 164 0.74 15.65 -18.06
CA ALA A 164 1.30 14.93 -19.21
C ALA A 164 0.28 14.05 -19.92
N TRP A 165 -0.54 13.33 -19.15
CA TRP A 165 -1.58 12.44 -19.69
C TRP A 165 -2.92 13.15 -19.93
N MET A 166 -3.10 14.36 -19.37
CA MET A 166 -4.27 15.22 -19.57
C MET A 166 -3.88 16.65 -19.97
N PRO A 167 -3.28 16.84 -21.16
CA PRO A 167 -2.74 18.13 -21.57
C PRO A 167 -3.81 19.21 -21.81
N HIS A 168 -5.05 18.79 -22.07
CA HIS A 168 -6.16 19.71 -22.29
C HIS A 168 -7.01 19.96 -21.05
N GLY A 169 -6.91 19.14 -20.00
CA GLY A 169 -7.75 19.29 -18.81
C GLY A 169 -7.20 20.25 -17.77
N PHE A 170 -5.92 20.13 -17.39
CA PHE A 170 -5.35 20.85 -16.23
C PHE A 170 -3.94 21.35 -16.49
N MET A 171 -3.60 22.47 -15.83
CA MET A 171 -2.28 23.09 -15.88
C MET A 171 -1.80 23.54 -14.50
N SER A 172 -0.49 23.65 -14.32
CA SER A 172 0.09 24.17 -13.08
C SER A 172 -0.36 25.61 -12.80
N VAL A 173 -0.44 25.93 -11.52
CA VAL A 173 -0.64 27.30 -11.04
C VAL A 173 0.70 27.90 -10.65
N ASN A 174 0.91 29.17 -10.96
CA ASN A 174 2.09 29.91 -10.54
C ASN A 174 2.04 30.22 -9.04
N THR A 175 2.68 29.37 -8.25
CA THR A 175 2.80 29.46 -6.79
C THR A 175 3.71 30.60 -6.31
N SER A 176 4.48 31.23 -7.20
CA SER A 176 5.24 32.44 -6.86
C SER A 176 4.32 33.66 -6.69
N LEU A 177 3.16 33.66 -7.35
CA LEU A 177 2.16 34.73 -7.24
C LEU A 177 1.26 34.55 -6.01
N PRO A 178 1.03 35.61 -5.21
CA PRO A 178 0.05 35.59 -4.12
C PRO A 178 -1.35 35.14 -4.57
N ALA A 179 -1.79 35.57 -5.76
CA ALA A 179 -3.05 35.15 -6.35
C ALA A 179 -3.10 33.65 -6.71
N GLY A 180 -2.00 33.07 -7.21
CA GLY A 180 -1.93 31.64 -7.50
C GLY A 180 -2.03 30.81 -6.22
N ARG A 181 -1.34 31.26 -5.17
CA ARG A 181 -1.47 30.70 -3.81
C ARG A 181 -2.91 30.84 -3.28
N ALA A 182 -3.54 32.00 -3.45
CA ALA A 182 -4.93 32.22 -3.03
C ALA A 182 -5.90 31.25 -3.73
N PHE A 183 -5.74 31.02 -5.04
CA PHE A 183 -6.53 30.05 -5.78
C PHE A 183 -6.38 28.64 -5.22
N LEU A 184 -5.14 28.13 -5.08
CA LEU A 184 -4.90 26.81 -4.50
C LEU A 184 -5.48 26.72 -3.08
N SER A 185 -5.23 27.72 -2.23
CA SER A 185 -5.80 27.78 -0.87
C SER A 185 -7.33 27.66 -0.89
N SER A 186 -8.01 28.31 -1.84
CA SER A 186 -9.46 28.28 -1.95
C SER A 186 -10.03 26.91 -2.31
N LEU A 187 -9.27 26.06 -3.02
CA LEU A 187 -9.64 24.67 -3.32
C LEU A 187 -9.58 23.82 -2.06
N TYR A 188 -8.45 23.85 -1.35
CA TYR A 188 -8.26 22.99 -0.17
C TYR A 188 -9.12 23.40 1.02
N HIS A 189 -9.46 24.69 1.16
CA HIS A 189 -10.48 25.13 2.11
C HIS A 189 -11.89 24.62 1.74
N GLN A 190 -12.26 24.65 0.45
CA GLN A 190 -13.53 24.07 -0.01
C GLN A 190 -13.64 22.58 0.31
N TYR A 191 -12.58 21.81 0.08
CA TYR A 191 -12.55 20.38 0.38
C TYR A 191 -12.70 20.12 1.88
N ALA A 192 -12.06 20.94 2.72
CA ALA A 192 -12.20 20.87 4.17
C ALA A 192 -13.64 21.20 4.63
N GLU A 193 -14.26 22.22 4.04
CA GLU A 193 -15.65 22.62 4.30
C GLU A 193 -16.65 21.52 3.91
N TRP A 194 -16.36 20.74 2.87
CA TRP A 194 -17.14 19.55 2.52
C TRP A 194 -16.94 18.38 3.47
N GLY A 195 -15.93 18.41 4.34
CA GLY A 195 -15.63 17.30 5.24
C GLY A 195 -14.74 16.21 4.63
N VAL A 196 -13.93 16.52 3.61
CA VAL A 196 -12.93 15.59 3.09
C VAL A 196 -11.88 15.26 4.16
N ASP A 197 -11.45 13.99 4.22
CA ASP A 197 -10.43 13.44 5.12
C ASP A 197 -9.16 12.98 4.38
N PHE A 198 -9.24 12.81 3.06
CA PHE A 198 -8.18 12.24 2.24
C PHE A 198 -8.17 12.90 0.87
N ILE A 199 -7.01 13.32 0.40
CA ILE A 199 -6.83 13.88 -0.95
C ILE A 199 -5.75 13.09 -1.68
N LYS A 200 -6.09 12.51 -2.83
CA LYS A 200 -5.15 11.99 -3.84
C LYS A 200 -4.90 13.09 -4.86
N HIS A 201 -3.74 13.73 -4.79
CA HIS A 201 -3.36 14.84 -5.65
C HIS A 201 -2.51 14.33 -6.80
N ASP A 202 -3.08 14.44 -7.99
CA ASP A 202 -2.57 13.80 -9.19
C ASP A 202 -1.91 14.79 -10.14
N CYS A 203 -1.07 14.24 -11.03
CA CYS A 203 -0.16 14.98 -11.89
C CYS A 203 0.77 15.93 -11.10
N VAL A 204 1.23 15.61 -9.89
CA VAL A 204 2.20 16.49 -9.18
C VAL A 204 3.50 15.79 -8.81
N PHE A 205 3.58 14.48 -9.04
CA PHE A 205 4.72 13.65 -8.66
C PHE A 205 5.23 12.80 -9.84
N GLY A 206 6.37 12.13 -9.64
CA GLY A 206 7.05 11.37 -10.70
C GLY A 206 7.51 12.25 -11.86
N ALA A 207 7.23 11.84 -13.10
CA ALA A 207 7.56 12.60 -14.31
C ALA A 207 6.98 14.03 -14.31
N ASP A 208 5.93 14.25 -13.51
CA ASP A 208 5.18 15.49 -13.39
C ASP A 208 5.56 16.29 -12.12
N PHE A 209 6.75 16.04 -11.58
CA PHE A 209 7.17 16.55 -10.26
C PHE A 209 7.07 18.08 -10.13
N ASN A 210 6.24 18.52 -9.18
CA ASN A 210 6.04 19.93 -8.86
C ASN A 210 6.15 20.17 -7.34
N LEU A 211 7.38 20.24 -6.85
CA LEU A 211 7.66 20.41 -5.42
C LEU A 211 7.06 21.71 -4.84
N GLU A 212 7.02 22.80 -5.60
CA GLU A 212 6.49 24.08 -5.12
C GLU A 212 5.00 23.98 -4.77
N GLU A 213 4.22 23.35 -5.65
CA GLU A 213 2.79 23.13 -5.45
C GLU A 213 2.54 22.15 -4.32
N ILE A 214 3.27 21.02 -4.29
CA ILE A 214 3.20 20.04 -3.19
C ILE A 214 3.47 20.72 -1.85
N THR A 215 4.54 21.52 -1.77
CA THR A 215 4.94 22.23 -0.55
C THR A 215 3.87 23.23 -0.13
N TYR A 216 3.32 23.99 -1.08
CA TYR A 216 2.29 24.98 -0.77
C TYR A 216 1.00 24.31 -0.27
N VAL A 217 0.52 23.28 -0.96
CA VAL A 217 -0.65 22.50 -0.57
C VAL A 217 -0.46 21.89 0.82
N SER A 218 0.69 21.25 1.07
CA SER A 218 1.03 20.69 2.38
C SER A 218 0.93 21.74 3.51
N ARG A 219 1.41 22.96 3.27
CA ARG A 219 1.29 24.08 4.23
C ARG A 219 -0.16 24.52 4.46
N VAL A 220 -1.01 24.49 3.43
CA VAL A 220 -2.44 24.78 3.57
C VAL A 220 -3.08 23.69 4.43
N LEU A 221 -2.88 22.42 4.07
CA LEU A 221 -3.43 21.27 4.81
C LEU A 221 -3.03 21.27 6.28
N LYS A 222 -1.76 21.59 6.59
CA LYS A 222 -1.25 21.70 7.97
C LYS A 222 -1.99 22.74 8.82
N LYS A 223 -2.56 23.79 8.19
CA LYS A 223 -3.26 24.89 8.87
C LYS A 223 -4.76 24.66 9.01
N LEU A 224 -5.32 23.66 8.32
CA LEU A 224 -6.73 23.34 8.43
C LEU A 224 -7.03 22.77 9.83
N ASN A 225 -8.20 23.12 10.38
CA ASN A 225 -8.67 22.56 11.66
C ASN A 225 -9.08 21.08 11.53
N ARG A 226 -9.16 20.57 10.31
CA ARG A 226 -9.50 19.20 9.97
C ARG A 226 -8.25 18.53 9.40
N PRO A 227 -7.72 17.46 10.03
CA PRO A 227 -6.65 16.67 9.43
C PRO A 227 -7.13 16.04 8.13
N ILE A 228 -6.38 16.27 7.05
CA ILE A 228 -6.61 15.66 5.74
C ILE A 228 -5.34 14.91 5.36
N LEU A 229 -5.46 13.62 5.08
CA LEU A 229 -4.37 12.79 4.62
C LEU A 229 -4.01 13.16 3.18
N TYR A 230 -2.73 13.40 2.93
CA TYR A 230 -2.25 13.86 1.64
C TYR A 230 -1.49 12.75 0.88
N SER A 231 -2.08 12.31 -0.23
CA SER A 231 -1.56 11.30 -1.16
C SER A 231 -1.11 11.98 -2.46
N LEU A 232 0.04 11.58 -3.00
CA LEU A 232 0.59 12.12 -4.25
C LEU A 232 0.60 11.09 -5.38
N SER A 233 0.24 11.53 -6.57
CA SER A 233 0.14 10.73 -7.80
C SER A 233 0.57 11.55 -9.03
N PRO A 234 0.95 10.92 -10.16
CA PRO A 234 1.33 9.51 -10.27
C PRO A 234 2.79 9.30 -9.82
N GLY A 235 3.29 8.07 -9.91
CA GLY A 235 4.65 7.70 -9.51
C GLY A 235 5.58 7.32 -10.66
N THR A 236 5.25 7.71 -11.90
CA THR A 236 6.04 7.36 -13.09
C THR A 236 7.48 7.86 -12.95
N SER A 237 8.46 6.97 -13.11
CA SER A 237 9.90 7.29 -13.03
C SER A 237 10.36 7.88 -11.69
N VAL A 238 9.66 7.58 -10.61
CA VAL A 238 10.07 8.00 -9.26
C VAL A 238 11.34 7.28 -8.83
N THR A 239 12.19 8.00 -8.10
CA THR A 239 13.39 7.45 -7.46
C THR A 239 13.39 7.78 -5.96
N PRO A 240 14.10 7.02 -5.12
CA PRO A 240 14.25 7.36 -3.71
C PRO A 240 14.84 8.76 -3.48
N THR A 241 15.73 9.23 -4.36
CA THR A 241 16.30 10.58 -4.30
C THR A 241 15.23 11.65 -4.48
N MET A 242 14.35 11.50 -5.49
CA MET A 242 13.22 12.41 -5.72
C MET A 242 12.26 12.40 -4.52
N ALA A 243 11.92 11.21 -4.02
CA ALA A 243 10.99 11.07 -2.90
C ALA A 243 11.52 11.67 -1.59
N LYS A 244 12.85 11.78 -1.39
CA LYS A 244 13.43 12.45 -0.21
C LYS A 244 13.06 13.93 -0.12
N GLU A 245 12.76 14.58 -1.24
CA GLU A 245 12.29 15.98 -1.25
C GLU A 245 10.89 16.14 -0.63
N LEU A 246 10.13 15.05 -0.50
CA LEU A 246 8.79 15.04 0.10
C LEU A 246 8.77 14.96 1.62
N LYS A 247 9.94 14.95 2.27
CA LYS A 247 10.07 14.79 3.73
C LYS A 247 9.20 15.80 4.48
N GLY A 248 8.24 15.28 5.26
CA GLY A 248 7.30 16.06 6.05
C GLY A 248 6.17 16.73 5.24
N LEU A 249 6.08 16.48 3.92
CA LEU A 249 5.13 17.15 3.04
C LEU A 249 3.86 16.33 2.76
N ALA A 250 3.97 15.00 2.62
CA ALA A 250 2.85 14.11 2.27
C ALA A 250 2.82 12.86 3.15
N ASN A 251 1.66 12.20 3.24
CA ASN A 251 1.46 10.97 4.02
C ASN A 251 1.63 9.70 3.18
N MET A 252 1.46 9.80 1.87
CA MET A 252 1.79 8.73 0.93
C MET A 252 2.09 9.32 -0.44
N TYR A 253 2.90 8.64 -1.23
CA TYR A 253 3.28 9.09 -2.56
C TYR A 253 3.54 7.88 -3.46
N ARG A 254 2.94 7.87 -4.64
CA ARG A 254 3.08 6.74 -5.56
C ARG A 254 4.52 6.60 -6.04
N VAL A 255 5.03 5.38 -6.08
CA VAL A 255 6.42 5.09 -6.51
C VAL A 255 6.52 4.34 -7.85
N THR A 256 5.37 4.04 -8.47
CA THR A 256 5.23 3.37 -9.77
C THR A 256 4.20 4.09 -10.66
N ALA A 257 4.06 3.66 -11.92
CA ALA A 257 2.95 4.09 -12.77
C ALA A 257 1.59 3.53 -12.25
N ASP A 258 0.50 3.64 -13.02
CA ASP A 258 -0.74 2.94 -12.67
C ASP A 258 -0.49 1.42 -12.59
N ASP A 259 -0.74 0.80 -11.43
CA ASP A 259 -0.74 -0.66 -11.30
C ASP A 259 -2.05 -1.24 -11.86
N TRP A 260 -1.92 -2.34 -12.59
CA TRP A 260 -3.03 -3.09 -13.16
C TRP A 260 -2.79 -4.58 -12.96
N ASP A 261 -3.80 -5.38 -13.29
CA ASP A 261 -3.83 -6.80 -13.00
C ASP A 261 -3.11 -7.64 -14.07
N SER A 262 -1.92 -7.20 -14.48
CA SER A 262 -0.98 -7.96 -15.29
C SER A 262 0.25 -8.33 -14.46
N TRP A 263 0.83 -9.51 -14.71
CA TRP A 263 2.06 -9.90 -13.99
C TRP A 263 3.23 -8.94 -14.25
N GLY A 264 3.28 -8.33 -15.45
CA GLY A 264 4.31 -7.34 -15.77
C GLY A 264 4.26 -6.12 -14.85
N ASP A 265 3.05 -5.66 -14.51
CA ASP A 265 2.86 -4.54 -13.59
C ASP A 265 3.26 -4.96 -12.17
N VAL A 266 2.74 -6.08 -11.66
CA VAL A 266 3.07 -6.60 -10.31
C VAL A 266 4.56 -6.86 -10.14
N ALA A 267 5.22 -7.51 -11.11
CA ALA A 267 6.63 -7.85 -11.05
C ALA A 267 7.54 -6.61 -10.95
N SER A 268 7.15 -5.49 -11.58
CA SER A 268 7.92 -4.25 -11.55
C SER A 268 8.03 -3.64 -10.14
N HIS A 269 7.09 -3.94 -9.24
CA HIS A 269 7.06 -3.41 -7.87
C HIS A 269 8.14 -4.00 -6.97
N PHE A 270 8.70 -5.17 -7.27
CA PHE A 270 9.70 -5.84 -6.43
C PHE A 270 10.98 -5.00 -6.30
N ASP A 271 11.53 -4.56 -7.44
CA ASP A 271 12.75 -3.74 -7.46
C ASP A 271 12.51 -2.37 -6.82
N VAL A 272 11.34 -1.78 -7.06
CA VAL A 272 10.96 -0.48 -6.48
C VAL A 272 10.82 -0.58 -4.97
N ALA A 273 10.12 -1.59 -4.45
CA ALA A 273 9.96 -1.83 -3.03
C ALA A 273 11.32 -2.06 -2.34
N ARG A 274 12.22 -2.84 -2.96
CA ARG A 274 13.60 -3.01 -2.49
C ARG A 274 14.33 -1.68 -2.39
N ASP A 275 14.29 -0.87 -3.44
CA ASP A 275 15.06 0.37 -3.52
C ASP A 275 14.59 1.41 -2.49
N PHE A 276 13.28 1.49 -2.25
CA PHE A 276 12.69 2.35 -1.22
C PHE A 276 12.98 1.86 0.20
N ALA A 277 12.93 0.54 0.44
CA ALA A 277 13.34 -0.06 1.70
C ALA A 277 14.82 0.20 2.02
N LYS A 278 15.70 -0.03 1.04
CA LYS A 278 17.15 0.23 1.14
C LYS A 278 17.48 1.70 1.40
N ALA A 279 16.63 2.61 0.91
CA ALA A 279 16.74 4.04 1.14
C ALA A 279 16.17 4.50 2.50
N GLU A 280 15.72 3.57 3.35
CA GLU A 280 15.15 3.82 4.68
C GLU A 280 13.92 4.74 4.65
N MET A 281 13.04 4.53 3.66
CA MET A 281 11.88 5.38 3.42
C MET A 281 10.55 4.76 3.89
N VAL A 282 10.60 3.69 4.70
CA VAL A 282 9.43 2.91 5.11
C VAL A 282 9.39 2.73 6.65
N PRO A 283 8.65 3.57 7.40
CA PRO A 283 8.07 4.84 6.97
C PRO A 283 9.12 5.95 6.84
N GLY A 284 8.82 6.94 6.00
CA GLY A 284 9.43 8.26 6.04
C GLY A 284 8.70 9.22 6.99
N GLU A 285 9.23 10.44 7.13
CA GLU A 285 8.54 11.53 7.83
C GLU A 285 7.48 12.15 6.92
N GLY A 286 6.23 12.23 7.38
CA GLY A 286 5.09 12.72 6.60
C GLY A 286 4.40 13.93 7.20
N LEU A 287 3.34 14.39 6.53
CA LEU A 287 2.53 15.50 7.00
C LEU A 287 1.77 15.13 8.27
N LEU A 288 2.15 15.72 9.41
CA LEU A 288 1.54 15.46 10.73
C LEU A 288 1.60 13.97 11.15
N GLY A 289 2.52 13.18 10.60
CA GLY A 289 2.59 11.74 10.84
C GLY A 289 3.70 11.06 10.04
N ASN A 290 3.46 9.81 9.64
CA ASN A 290 4.38 9.04 8.79
C ASN A 290 4.07 9.28 7.30
N SER A 291 5.05 8.94 6.46
CA SER A 291 4.92 8.90 5.00
C SER A 291 5.23 7.51 4.46
N TRP A 292 4.44 7.05 3.49
CA TRP A 292 4.54 5.70 2.95
C TRP A 292 4.75 5.72 1.43
N PRO A 293 5.79 5.03 0.91
CA PRO A 293 5.85 4.67 -0.50
C PRO A 293 4.60 3.89 -0.89
N ASP A 294 3.89 4.40 -1.89
CA ASP A 294 2.63 3.83 -2.36
C ASP A 294 2.88 3.02 -3.64
N LEU A 295 2.71 1.71 -3.55
CA LEU A 295 2.78 0.77 -4.67
C LEU A 295 1.49 0.79 -5.52
N ASP A 296 0.61 1.76 -5.29
CA ASP A 296 -0.70 1.93 -5.93
C ASP A 296 -1.77 0.97 -5.42
N MET A 297 -2.97 1.13 -5.98
CA MET A 297 -4.17 0.37 -5.64
C MET A 297 -4.01 -1.12 -5.94
N LEU A 298 -4.85 -1.94 -5.31
CA LEU A 298 -4.90 -3.38 -5.50
C LEU A 298 -5.99 -3.72 -6.53
N PRO A 299 -5.64 -4.05 -7.79
CA PRO A 299 -6.58 -4.37 -8.86
C PRO A 299 -7.07 -5.82 -8.70
N LEU A 300 -7.85 -6.05 -7.64
CA LEU A 300 -8.36 -7.36 -7.24
C LEU A 300 -9.89 -7.43 -7.33
N GLY A 301 -10.43 -8.63 -7.55
CA GLY A 301 -11.87 -8.85 -7.62
C GLY A 301 -12.49 -8.33 -8.93
N TRP A 302 -13.62 -7.61 -8.84
CA TRP A 302 -14.37 -7.15 -10.00
C TRP A 302 -13.91 -5.77 -10.49
N LEU A 303 -13.37 -5.71 -11.70
CA LEU A 303 -12.69 -4.56 -12.30
C LEU A 303 -13.35 -4.13 -13.61
N THR A 304 -12.83 -3.04 -14.16
CA THR A 304 -13.12 -2.52 -15.49
C THR A 304 -11.80 -2.32 -16.23
N ASP A 305 -11.76 -2.69 -17.52
CA ASP A 305 -10.56 -2.45 -18.34
C ASP A 305 -10.14 -0.98 -18.33
N GLN A 306 -8.82 -0.77 -18.35
CA GLN A 306 -8.22 0.57 -18.32
C GLN A 306 -8.79 1.46 -19.43
N GLY A 307 -9.27 2.64 -19.05
CA GLY A 307 -9.86 3.62 -19.97
C GLY A 307 -11.24 3.24 -20.52
N VAL A 308 -11.77 2.06 -20.18
CA VAL A 308 -13.05 1.58 -20.69
C VAL A 308 -14.19 1.96 -19.74
N ASN A 309 -14.57 3.23 -19.78
CA ASN A 309 -15.53 3.91 -18.88
C ASN A 309 -16.78 3.12 -18.40
N ARG A 310 -17.37 2.26 -19.23
CA ARG A 310 -18.66 1.57 -18.95
C ARG A 310 -18.57 0.05 -19.07
N GLY A 311 -17.35 -0.50 -19.07
CA GLY A 311 -17.09 -1.91 -19.28
C GLY A 311 -16.59 -2.27 -20.71
N PRO A 312 -16.10 -3.49 -20.92
CA PRO A 312 -16.50 -4.69 -20.18
C PRO A 312 -15.94 -4.69 -18.76
N HIS A 313 -16.82 -5.04 -17.83
CA HIS A 313 -16.39 -5.36 -16.49
C HIS A 313 -15.96 -6.83 -16.45
N ARG A 314 -14.95 -7.13 -15.65
CA ARG A 314 -14.36 -8.48 -15.58
C ARG A 314 -13.81 -8.78 -14.21
N GLN A 315 -13.48 -10.05 -13.98
CA GLN A 315 -12.66 -10.42 -12.85
C GLN A 315 -11.20 -10.03 -13.11
N CYS A 316 -10.44 -9.89 -12.02
CA CYS A 316 -8.99 -9.78 -12.01
C CYS A 316 -8.35 -10.91 -12.85
N ASN A 317 -7.42 -10.54 -13.72
CA ASN A 317 -6.68 -11.41 -14.62
C ASN A 317 -5.48 -12.09 -13.93
N LEU A 318 -5.07 -11.60 -12.75
CA LEU A 318 -4.07 -12.27 -11.93
C LEU A 318 -4.62 -13.60 -11.42
N THR A 319 -3.82 -14.64 -11.53
CA THR A 319 -4.04 -15.92 -10.86
C THR A 319 -4.02 -15.73 -9.34
N LEU A 320 -4.62 -16.65 -8.59
CA LEU A 320 -4.66 -16.56 -7.13
C LEU A 320 -3.26 -16.47 -6.50
N ASP A 321 -2.26 -17.12 -7.07
CA ASP A 321 -0.87 -17.06 -6.57
C ASP A 321 -0.23 -15.70 -6.85
N GLU A 322 -0.53 -15.07 -7.99
CA GLU A 322 -0.11 -13.70 -8.29
C GLU A 322 -0.80 -12.69 -7.36
N GLN A 323 -2.10 -12.85 -7.10
CA GLN A 323 -2.84 -12.01 -6.14
C GLN A 323 -2.26 -12.13 -4.72
N ARG A 324 -1.95 -13.36 -4.28
CA ARG A 324 -1.28 -13.62 -2.99
C ARG A 324 0.10 -12.98 -2.94
N THR A 325 0.85 -13.08 -4.03
CA THR A 325 2.17 -12.48 -4.17
C THR A 325 2.10 -10.96 -4.05
N GLN A 326 1.16 -10.33 -4.75
CA GLN A 326 0.92 -8.89 -4.71
C GLN A 326 0.57 -8.43 -3.28
N MET A 327 -0.45 -9.03 -2.67
CA MET A 327 -0.88 -8.67 -1.31
C MET A 327 0.26 -8.87 -0.30
N THR A 328 1.05 -9.93 -0.44
CA THR A 328 2.21 -10.19 0.41
C THR A 328 3.27 -9.10 0.26
N LEU A 329 3.63 -8.74 -0.98
CA LEU A 329 4.58 -7.66 -1.26
C LEU A 329 4.10 -6.31 -0.71
N TRP A 330 2.83 -5.93 -0.93
CA TRP A 330 2.27 -4.67 -0.42
C TRP A 330 2.29 -4.60 1.10
N SER A 331 1.93 -5.69 1.77
CA SER A 331 2.02 -5.78 3.23
C SER A 331 3.46 -5.62 3.72
N MET A 332 4.40 -6.33 3.11
CA MET A 332 5.82 -6.29 3.48
C MET A 332 6.49 -4.95 3.17
N ALA A 333 6.13 -4.30 2.08
CA ALA A 333 6.61 -2.96 1.75
C ALA A 333 5.95 -1.88 2.61
N ARG A 334 4.99 -2.27 3.46
CA ARG A 334 4.12 -1.37 4.23
C ARG A 334 3.48 -0.30 3.34
N SER A 335 3.14 -0.70 2.12
CA SER A 335 2.39 0.14 1.19
C SER A 335 1.00 0.41 1.75
N PRO A 336 0.39 1.58 1.50
CA PRO A 336 -1.04 1.76 1.68
C PRO A 336 -1.80 0.65 0.95
N LEU A 337 -2.91 0.18 1.54
CA LEU A 337 -3.75 -0.87 0.96
C LEU A 337 -5.08 -0.27 0.51
N MET A 338 -5.11 0.18 -0.75
CA MET A 338 -6.31 0.72 -1.39
C MET A 338 -6.90 -0.31 -2.33
N PHE A 339 -7.99 -0.96 -1.95
CA PHE A 339 -8.70 -1.90 -2.83
C PHE A 339 -9.35 -1.15 -4.00
N GLY A 340 -9.11 -1.57 -5.25
CA GLY A 340 -9.66 -0.90 -6.45
C GLY A 340 -10.93 -1.54 -7.02
N GLY A 341 -11.19 -2.81 -6.68
CA GLY A 341 -12.34 -3.56 -7.19
C GLY A 341 -13.70 -3.07 -6.68
N ASP A 342 -14.75 -3.47 -7.38
CA ASP A 342 -16.13 -3.20 -6.97
C ASP A 342 -16.47 -4.06 -5.74
N VAL A 343 -16.36 -3.46 -4.55
CA VAL A 343 -16.63 -4.11 -3.26
C VAL A 343 -18.02 -4.74 -3.18
N ARG A 344 -19.00 -4.25 -3.96
CA ARG A 344 -20.36 -4.79 -3.99
C ARG A 344 -20.41 -6.19 -4.60
N LYS A 345 -19.35 -6.59 -5.31
CA LYS A 345 -19.18 -7.87 -5.98
C LYS A 345 -17.98 -8.66 -5.45
N ILE A 346 -17.45 -8.30 -4.27
CA ILE A 346 -16.32 -9.01 -3.69
C ILE A 346 -16.68 -10.48 -3.39
N ASP A 347 -15.85 -11.41 -3.87
CA ASP A 347 -16.01 -12.82 -3.55
C ASP A 347 -15.27 -13.20 -2.25
N MET A 348 -15.55 -14.41 -1.75
CA MET A 348 -14.97 -14.89 -0.48
C MET A 348 -13.45 -15.11 -0.55
N THR A 349 -12.91 -15.44 -1.73
CA THR A 349 -11.47 -15.65 -1.92
C THR A 349 -10.73 -14.33 -1.82
N THR A 350 -11.19 -13.31 -2.57
CA THR A 350 -10.63 -11.95 -2.50
C THR A 350 -10.83 -11.35 -1.12
N TYR A 351 -12.02 -11.51 -0.51
CA TYR A 351 -12.28 -11.05 0.85
C TYR A 351 -11.26 -11.60 1.84
N LYS A 352 -11.07 -12.93 1.88
CA LYS A 352 -10.11 -13.58 2.79
C LYS A 352 -8.67 -13.12 2.57
N LEU A 353 -8.29 -12.82 1.32
CA LEU A 353 -6.96 -12.34 0.99
C LEU A 353 -6.73 -10.93 1.57
N ILE A 354 -7.64 -10.00 1.29
CA ILE A 354 -7.50 -8.60 1.72
C ILE A 354 -7.80 -8.38 3.21
N THR A 355 -8.45 -9.35 3.87
CA THR A 355 -8.68 -9.35 5.32
C THR A 355 -7.82 -10.36 6.08
N ASN A 356 -6.72 -10.83 5.50
CA ASN A 356 -5.85 -11.78 6.18
C ASN A 356 -5.16 -11.09 7.38
N PRO A 357 -5.44 -11.51 8.63
CA PRO A 357 -4.97 -10.79 9.81
C PRO A 357 -3.44 -10.71 9.89
N THR A 358 -2.72 -11.75 9.46
CA THR A 358 -1.26 -11.76 9.45
C THR A 358 -0.68 -10.75 8.46
N LEU A 359 -1.22 -10.68 7.24
CA LEU A 359 -0.76 -9.71 6.23
C LEU A 359 -1.06 -8.27 6.66
N LEU A 360 -2.20 -8.04 7.30
CA LEU A 360 -2.57 -6.74 7.84
C LEU A 360 -1.68 -6.35 9.03
N GLU A 361 -1.35 -7.28 9.93
CA GLU A 361 -0.44 -7.04 11.05
C GLU A 361 0.97 -6.72 10.58
N ILE A 362 1.47 -7.42 9.56
CA ILE A 362 2.75 -7.09 8.91
C ILE A 362 2.71 -5.66 8.37
N ASN A 363 1.67 -5.30 7.60
CA ASN A 363 1.52 -3.95 7.05
C ASN A 363 1.52 -2.86 8.14
N ASP A 364 0.73 -3.05 9.19
CA ASP A 364 0.55 -2.08 10.26
C ASP A 364 1.78 -1.96 11.18
N TYR A 365 2.47 -3.06 11.50
CA TYR A 365 3.36 -3.09 12.67
C TYR A 365 4.78 -3.58 12.39
N SER A 366 5.09 -4.16 11.22
CA SER A 366 6.47 -4.56 10.93
C SER A 366 7.40 -3.35 10.85
N SER A 367 8.70 -3.55 11.02
CA SER A 367 9.70 -2.49 10.83
C SER A 367 10.97 -3.06 10.24
N ASN A 368 11.82 -2.20 9.68
CA ASN A 368 13.08 -2.60 9.03
C ASN A 368 12.86 -3.64 7.92
N ASN A 369 11.75 -3.51 7.19
CA ASN A 369 11.43 -4.34 6.04
C ASN A 369 12.48 -4.11 4.96
N MET A 370 13.15 -5.17 4.51
CA MET A 370 14.20 -5.07 3.49
C MET A 370 14.33 -6.37 2.69
N GLU A 371 14.86 -6.25 1.47
CA GLU A 371 15.28 -7.42 0.69
C GLU A 371 16.54 -8.01 1.32
N PHE A 372 16.55 -9.34 1.48
CA PHE A 372 17.75 -10.08 1.85
C PHE A 372 18.33 -10.74 0.60
N PRO A 373 19.42 -10.20 0.03
CA PRO A 373 19.97 -10.67 -1.25
C PRO A 373 20.63 -12.05 -1.16
N TYR A 374 20.94 -12.50 0.06
CA TYR A 374 21.53 -13.80 0.32
C TYR A 374 21.18 -14.26 1.72
N VAL A 375 20.76 -15.51 1.78
CA VAL A 375 20.45 -16.26 2.98
C VAL A 375 21.69 -17.12 3.28
N THR A 376 22.49 -16.72 4.27
CA THR A 376 23.75 -17.41 4.62
C THR A 376 23.67 -18.02 6.02
N GLY A 377 23.84 -19.35 6.11
CA GLY A 377 23.97 -20.06 7.38
C GLY A 377 25.44 -20.11 7.82
N LYS A 378 25.71 -19.79 9.09
CA LYS A 378 27.05 -19.97 9.68
C LYS A 378 26.92 -20.69 11.00
N ILE A 379 27.42 -21.93 11.05
CA ILE A 379 27.60 -22.67 12.31
C ILE A 379 28.78 -22.03 13.05
N LEU A 380 28.53 -21.44 14.24
CA LEU A 380 29.60 -21.06 15.16
C LEU A 380 30.05 -22.31 15.91
N GLY A 381 30.98 -23.05 15.32
CA GLY A 381 31.69 -24.14 15.98
C GLY A 381 32.76 -23.64 16.96
N PRO A 382 33.15 -24.45 17.97
CA PRO A 382 34.13 -24.05 18.96
C PRO A 382 35.51 -23.91 18.33
N THR A 383 36.23 -22.88 18.78
CA THR A 383 37.60 -22.55 18.43
C THR A 383 38.52 -23.78 18.38
N MET A 384 39.17 -24.02 17.24
CA MET A 384 40.51 -24.59 17.21
C MET A 384 41.45 -23.66 16.44
N SER A 385 42.48 -23.23 17.16
CA SER A 385 43.60 -22.43 16.73
C SER A 385 44.28 -22.98 15.48
N HIS A 386 44.45 -22.16 14.44
CA HIS A 386 45.75 -21.97 13.78
C HIS A 386 45.73 -20.69 12.92
N LEU A 387 46.67 -19.80 13.23
CA LEU A 387 47.04 -18.60 12.48
C LEU A 387 47.38 -18.99 11.03
N THR A 388 46.88 -18.28 10.00
CA THR A 388 47.67 -17.24 9.30
C THR A 388 46.82 -16.19 8.57
N ARG A 389 46.95 -14.95 9.06
CA ARG A 389 47.16 -13.64 8.39
C ARG A 389 46.24 -13.14 7.24
N GLN A 390 45.69 -11.93 7.52
CA GLN A 390 45.15 -10.84 6.67
C GLN A 390 43.62 -10.90 6.41
N SER A 391 42.79 -9.91 6.75
CA SER A 391 42.97 -8.52 7.20
C SER A 391 41.76 -8.05 8.04
N ARG A 392 41.99 -7.05 8.90
CA ARG A 392 41.07 -6.38 9.84
C ARG A 392 39.96 -5.62 9.07
N ILE A 393 38.75 -5.44 9.62
CA ILE A 393 38.37 -4.32 10.50
C ILE A 393 37.33 -4.76 11.54
N SER A 394 37.55 -4.30 12.78
CA SER A 394 36.85 -4.60 14.02
C SER A 394 35.66 -3.68 14.30
N MET A 395 34.59 -4.23 14.90
CA MET A 395 33.91 -3.57 16.02
C MET A 395 33.90 -4.53 17.21
N LEU A 396 34.59 -4.11 18.28
CA LEU A 396 34.54 -4.68 19.61
C LEU A 396 33.75 -3.68 20.46
N ASN A 397 32.69 -4.13 21.11
CA ASN A 397 32.44 -3.71 22.48
C ASN A 397 31.87 -4.88 23.29
N ARG A 398 32.48 -5.06 24.46
CA ARG A 398 32.32 -6.17 25.41
C ARG A 398 31.12 -5.94 26.32
N GLY A 399 30.39 -7.01 26.58
CA GLY A 399 29.57 -7.21 27.76
C GLY A 399 29.43 -8.72 27.95
N SER A 400 30.13 -9.25 28.95
CA SER A 400 30.19 -10.66 29.29
C SER A 400 28.91 -11.09 30.01
N ASP A 401 28.07 -11.87 29.33
CA ASP A 401 27.21 -12.88 29.95
C ASP A 401 27.08 -14.05 28.98
N HIS A 402 27.51 -15.23 29.43
CA HIS A 402 27.40 -16.48 28.68
C HIS A 402 25.95 -16.98 28.70
N HIS A 403 25.07 -16.31 27.98
CA HIS A 403 23.82 -16.91 27.51
C HIS A 403 24.06 -17.46 26.11
N HIS A 404 23.77 -18.75 25.92
CA HIS A 404 23.75 -19.39 24.62
C HIS A 404 22.62 -18.74 23.80
N ALA A 405 22.92 -17.63 23.12
CA ALA A 405 22.02 -17.02 22.17
C ALA A 405 21.93 -17.96 20.94
N ARG A 406 20.89 -18.79 20.89
CA ARG A 406 20.52 -19.53 19.68
C ARG A 406 19.93 -18.52 18.71
N GLY A 407 20.70 -18.13 17.69
CA GLY A 407 20.22 -17.29 16.60
C GLY A 407 19.59 -18.15 15.51
N VAL A 408 18.38 -17.79 15.05
CA VAL A 408 17.80 -18.37 13.85
C VAL A 408 18.44 -17.69 12.64
N GLY A 409 19.22 -18.46 11.87
CA GLY A 409 19.79 -18.04 10.61
C GLY A 409 19.24 -18.93 9.50
N LEU A 410 18.90 -18.34 8.37
CA LEU A 410 18.39 -19.09 7.23
C LEU A 410 19.52 -19.49 6.29
N THR A 411 19.38 -20.65 5.66
CA THR A 411 20.37 -21.20 4.71
C THR A 411 19.74 -21.51 3.34
N SER A 412 20.57 -21.66 2.31
CA SER A 412 20.18 -22.06 0.95
C SER A 412 19.72 -23.52 0.91
N CYS A 413 18.68 -23.86 0.14
CA CYS A 413 18.24 -25.27 -0.06
C CYS A 413 19.30 -26.16 -0.74
N LYS A 414 20.43 -25.59 -1.18
CA LYS A 414 21.60 -26.32 -1.72
C LYS A 414 22.68 -26.55 -0.67
N ASP A 415 22.57 -25.95 0.51
CA ASP A 415 23.44 -26.22 1.65
C ASP A 415 23.10 -27.60 2.22
N SER A 416 24.08 -28.48 2.37
CA SER A 416 23.88 -29.79 2.99
C SER A 416 23.37 -29.69 4.43
N ASN A 417 23.60 -28.56 5.10
CA ASN A 417 23.09 -28.26 6.45
C ASN A 417 21.64 -27.74 6.46
N ALA A 418 21.05 -27.48 5.29
CA ALA A 418 19.62 -27.21 5.15
C ALA A 418 18.77 -28.48 5.27
N ASN A 419 19.39 -29.65 5.15
CA ASN A 419 18.77 -30.93 5.44
C ASN A 419 18.52 -31.03 6.94
N GLY A 420 17.26 -31.28 7.32
CA GLY A 420 16.84 -31.35 8.72
C GLY A 420 15.60 -30.53 9.06
N TRP A 421 15.20 -29.60 8.18
CA TRP A 421 13.94 -28.86 8.33
C TRP A 421 12.76 -29.64 7.74
N SER A 422 11.73 -29.89 8.55
CA SER A 422 10.45 -30.51 8.14
C SER A 422 9.29 -29.56 8.44
N VAL A 423 8.29 -29.52 7.55
CA VAL A 423 7.00 -28.89 7.84
C VAL A 423 6.02 -30.00 8.19
N GLU A 424 5.44 -29.91 9.38
CA GLU A 424 4.46 -30.85 9.90
C GLU A 424 3.11 -30.13 10.00
N SER A 425 2.10 -30.63 9.29
CA SER A 425 0.73 -30.13 9.44
C SER A 425 0.12 -30.79 10.67
N LEU A 426 -0.29 -29.99 11.64
CA LEU A 426 -0.87 -30.45 12.91
C LEU A 426 -2.39 -30.63 12.79
N ASP A 427 -3.09 -29.75 12.04
CA ASP A 427 -4.49 -29.88 11.62
C ASP A 427 -4.82 -28.97 10.40
N GLN A 428 -6.12 -28.79 10.05
CA GLN A 428 -6.58 -27.94 8.92
C GLN A 428 -6.13 -26.47 8.99
N TYR A 429 -5.65 -26.01 10.14
CA TYR A 429 -5.31 -24.61 10.39
C TYR A 429 -3.89 -24.40 10.94
N HIS A 430 -3.25 -25.44 11.50
CA HIS A 430 -1.95 -25.36 12.14
C HIS A 430 -0.86 -26.07 11.31
N GLU A 431 0.26 -25.38 11.11
CA GLU A 431 1.51 -25.94 10.55
C GLU A 431 2.64 -25.67 11.54
N GLN A 432 3.60 -26.58 11.61
CA GLN A 432 4.80 -26.46 12.42
C GLN A 432 6.03 -26.66 11.54
N ILE A 433 7.08 -25.88 11.79
CA ILE A 433 8.35 -25.98 11.09
C ILE A 433 9.38 -26.46 12.12
N CYS A 434 9.90 -27.66 11.95
CA CYS A 434 10.81 -28.33 12.87
C CYS A 434 12.20 -28.47 12.25
N TRP A 435 13.25 -28.42 13.08
CA TRP A 435 14.64 -28.66 12.69
C TRP A 435 15.27 -29.78 13.51
N ARG A 436 16.01 -30.67 12.84
CA ARG A 436 16.93 -31.66 13.43
C ARG A 436 18.30 -31.60 12.77
N GLU A 437 19.36 -31.67 13.57
CA GLU A 437 20.73 -31.75 13.09
C GLU A 437 21.07 -33.20 12.65
N GLU A 438 21.72 -33.38 11.50
CA GLU A 438 22.24 -34.70 11.11
C GLU A 438 23.38 -35.13 12.04
N GLY A 439 23.07 -36.01 12.99
CA GLY A 439 24.05 -36.61 13.92
C GLY A 439 23.72 -36.48 15.40
N GLU A 440 22.66 -35.76 15.77
CA GLU A 440 22.18 -35.75 17.16
C GLU A 440 21.60 -37.11 17.56
N GLN A 441 21.93 -37.57 18.77
CA GLN A 441 21.37 -38.81 19.33
C GLN A 441 19.84 -38.68 19.45
N LEU A 442 19.12 -39.78 19.22
CA LEU A 442 17.65 -39.95 19.24
C LEU A 442 16.89 -39.39 20.48
N ASN A 443 17.58 -38.83 21.47
CA ASN A 443 17.02 -38.37 22.74
C ASN A 443 17.00 -36.83 22.91
N GLN A 444 17.35 -36.04 21.90
CA GLN A 444 17.18 -34.57 21.94
C GLN A 444 15.93 -34.14 21.17
N GLU A 445 15.12 -33.29 21.81
CA GLU A 445 13.90 -32.77 21.20
C GLU A 445 14.21 -31.77 20.08
N PRO A 446 13.58 -31.91 18.89
CA PRO A 446 13.81 -31.01 17.76
C PRO A 446 13.38 -29.58 18.09
N LEU A 447 14.08 -28.61 17.51
CA LEU A 447 13.67 -27.21 17.59
C LEU A 447 12.50 -27.00 16.64
N CYS A 448 11.30 -26.77 17.18
CA CYS A 448 10.10 -26.56 16.36
C CYS A 448 9.46 -25.18 16.60
N LEU A 449 9.03 -24.55 15.51
CA LEU A 449 8.34 -23.27 15.47
C LEU A 449 6.90 -23.49 14.99
N TYR A 450 5.92 -23.04 15.76
CA TYR A 450 4.52 -23.12 15.38
C TYR A 450 4.14 -21.94 14.49
N LYS A 451 3.40 -22.21 13.40
CA LYS A 451 2.64 -21.18 12.71
C LYS A 451 1.53 -20.74 13.66
N ARG A 452 1.63 -19.50 14.16
CA ARG A 452 0.71 -18.99 15.18
C ARG A 452 -0.71 -18.95 14.61
N ILE A 453 -1.65 -19.64 15.25
CA ILE A 453 -3.07 -19.33 15.10
C ILE A 453 -3.43 -18.29 16.15
N CYS A 454 -3.89 -17.13 15.69
CA CYS A 454 -4.62 -16.22 16.55
C CYS A 454 -6.03 -16.79 16.76
N SER A 455 -6.23 -17.56 17.83
CA SER A 455 -7.56 -17.92 18.32
C SER A 455 -8.20 -16.72 19.01
N ASN A 456 -9.50 -16.51 18.77
CA ASN A 456 -10.31 -15.36 19.20
C ASN A 456 -10.57 -15.23 20.71
N ASP A 457 -9.79 -15.86 21.59
CA ASP A 457 -10.07 -15.84 23.03
C ASP A 457 -9.12 -14.91 23.79
N HIS A 458 -9.75 -13.98 24.52
CA HIS A 458 -9.12 -13.06 25.46
C HIS A 458 -8.23 -13.81 26.46
N VAL A 459 -6.91 -13.64 26.38
CA VAL A 459 -5.99 -14.05 27.44
C VAL A 459 -5.55 -12.82 28.23
N LEU A 460 -6.07 -12.74 29.45
CA LEU A 460 -5.63 -11.85 30.51
C LEU A 460 -4.15 -12.07 30.81
N TYR A 461 -3.37 -10.99 30.83
CA TYR A 461 -1.97 -11.01 31.29
C TYR A 461 -1.93 -11.31 32.79
N GLY A 462 -1.49 -12.53 33.14
CA GLY A 462 -0.99 -12.88 34.45
C GLY A 462 0.53 -13.08 34.37
N GLN A 463 1.27 -12.37 35.22
CA GLN A 463 2.68 -12.62 35.48
C GLN A 463 2.84 -14.06 35.98
N ASP A 464 3.55 -14.91 35.25
CA ASP A 464 4.66 -15.71 35.77
C ASP A 464 5.17 -16.70 34.71
N SER A 465 6.49 -16.85 34.69
CA SER A 465 7.26 -17.77 33.88
C SER A 465 6.78 -19.23 33.95
N ARG A 466 6.72 -19.96 32.82
CA ARG A 466 7.47 -21.22 32.53
C ARG A 466 6.91 -22.00 31.32
N GLN A 467 7.84 -22.73 30.69
CA GLN A 467 7.75 -23.70 29.58
C GLN A 467 6.59 -24.71 29.67
N LEU A 468 6.16 -25.26 28.52
CA LEU A 468 5.48 -26.58 28.43
C LEU A 468 5.71 -27.27 27.05
N PHE A 469 5.94 -28.59 27.13
CA PHE A 469 6.35 -29.59 26.11
C PHE A 469 5.28 -30.73 25.95
N THR A 470 5.51 -31.69 25.01
CA THR A 470 4.99 -33.11 24.87
C THR A 470 3.69 -33.38 24.04
N SER A 471 3.42 -34.47 23.25
CA SER A 471 4.09 -35.74 22.83
C SER A 471 3.34 -36.53 21.68
N ASP A 472 4.11 -37.35 20.93
CA ASP A 472 3.93 -38.75 20.40
C ASP A 472 3.11 -39.25 19.16
N ASP A 473 3.86 -40.03 18.35
CA ASP A 473 3.67 -41.17 17.42
C ASP A 473 2.66 -41.24 16.25
N GLY A 474 3.22 -41.30 15.02
CA GLY A 474 2.86 -42.35 14.06
C GLY A 474 2.63 -41.97 12.58
N VAL A 475 3.65 -42.24 11.74
CA VAL A 475 3.65 -42.39 10.26
C VAL A 475 3.99 -41.15 9.42
N LYS A 476 5.08 -41.29 8.64
CA LYS A 476 5.86 -40.25 7.93
C LYS A 476 5.37 -39.99 6.50
N SER A 477 5.41 -38.74 6.06
CA SER A 477 5.49 -38.36 4.64
C SER A 477 6.28 -37.05 4.49
N CYS A 478 7.31 -37.04 3.63
CA CYS A 478 8.15 -35.86 3.37
C CYS A 478 7.54 -34.98 2.25
N LEU A 479 7.67 -33.65 2.37
CA LEU A 479 7.56 -32.71 1.24
C LEU A 479 8.77 -32.93 0.32
N ASP A 480 8.56 -33.71 -0.74
CA ASP A 480 9.54 -33.99 -1.78
C ASP A 480 9.43 -32.93 -2.89
N ALA A 481 10.53 -32.21 -3.16
CA ALA A 481 10.78 -31.56 -4.42
C ALA A 481 11.96 -32.27 -5.09
N SER A 482 11.65 -33.31 -5.88
CA SER A 482 12.65 -34.03 -6.69
C SER A 482 12.28 -33.98 -8.18
N PRO A 483 13.28 -33.79 -9.05
CA PRO A 483 13.62 -34.89 -9.95
C PRO A 483 15.14 -35.05 -10.11
N ARG A 484 15.79 -36.20 -10.28
CA ARG A 484 15.54 -37.66 -10.25
C ARG A 484 16.97 -38.27 -10.31
N HIS A 485 17.26 -39.55 -10.03
CA HIS A 485 16.89 -40.64 -10.94
C HIS A 485 17.36 -42.04 -10.50
N LYS A 486 16.70 -43.09 -11.02
CA LYS A 486 17.31 -43.96 -12.04
C LYS A 486 16.23 -44.63 -12.92
N ILE A 487 16.07 -44.12 -14.13
CA ILE A 487 15.50 -44.87 -15.26
C ILE A 487 16.59 -45.83 -15.75
N THR A 488 16.21 -47.07 -16.01
CA THR A 488 17.13 -48.16 -16.37
C THR A 488 17.44 -48.14 -17.87
N SER A 489 18.55 -48.76 -18.27
CA SER A 489 19.02 -48.84 -19.67
C SER A 489 18.02 -49.47 -20.67
N ARG A 490 16.89 -50.01 -20.20
CA ARG A 490 15.79 -50.51 -21.04
C ARG A 490 14.76 -49.44 -21.44
N GLU A 491 14.67 -48.34 -20.71
CA GLU A 491 13.64 -47.31 -20.93
C GLU A 491 14.09 -46.22 -21.93
N TRP A 492 15.37 -46.19 -22.30
CA TRP A 492 15.92 -45.21 -23.26
C TRP A 492 15.49 -45.46 -24.71
N LYS A 493 15.00 -46.65 -25.06
CA LYS A 493 14.71 -47.00 -26.47
C LYS A 493 13.32 -46.61 -26.96
N LYS A 494 12.46 -46.01 -26.14
CA LYS A 494 11.09 -45.67 -26.53
C LYS A 494 10.68 -44.28 -26.04
N GLN A 495 10.96 -43.28 -26.87
CA GLN A 495 10.11 -42.12 -27.19
C GLN A 495 10.89 -40.79 -27.27
N PRO A 496 10.57 -39.94 -28.27
CA PRO A 496 11.10 -38.59 -28.40
C PRO A 496 10.13 -37.56 -27.80
N SER A 497 10.54 -36.76 -26.81
CA SER A 497 9.82 -35.53 -26.48
C SER A 497 10.66 -34.55 -25.65
N PHE A 498 10.53 -33.28 -26.04
CA PHE A 498 11.07 -32.04 -25.50
C PHE A 498 11.23 -31.96 -23.97
N SER A 499 12.34 -31.37 -23.52
CA SER A 499 12.66 -31.09 -22.11
C SER A 499 12.24 -29.68 -21.69
N THR A 500 11.64 -29.56 -20.50
CA THR A 500 11.26 -28.31 -19.80
C THR A 500 12.41 -27.69 -18.99
N CYS A 501 12.36 -26.36 -18.85
CA CYS A 501 13.40 -25.42 -18.40
C CYS A 501 14.01 -25.65 -17.00
N LYS A 502 15.27 -25.25 -16.86
CA LYS A 502 16.02 -25.04 -15.61
C LYS A 502 16.30 -23.54 -15.41
N GLY A 503 16.13 -23.07 -14.18
CA GLY A 503 16.83 -21.94 -13.53
C GLY A 503 16.33 -20.53 -13.85
N ASP A 504 15.87 -19.77 -12.85
CA ASP A 504 16.72 -18.79 -12.12
C ASP A 504 15.94 -17.97 -11.05
N ALA A 505 16.68 -17.58 -9.99
CA ALA A 505 16.37 -16.60 -8.93
C ALA A 505 15.13 -16.79 -8.04
N ASN A 506 15.33 -17.41 -6.87
CA ASN A 506 14.38 -17.36 -5.74
C ASN A 506 14.81 -16.21 -4.80
N GLN A 507 14.04 -15.11 -4.75
CA GLN A 507 14.16 -14.09 -3.70
C GLN A 507 13.43 -14.57 -2.43
N VAL A 508 14.09 -14.50 -1.28
CA VAL A 508 13.51 -14.80 0.04
C VAL A 508 13.59 -13.53 0.88
N TYR A 509 12.48 -13.14 1.46
CA TYR A 509 12.44 -12.03 2.41
C TYR A 509 12.40 -12.54 3.86
N ILE A 510 12.96 -11.78 4.80
CA ILE A 510 13.06 -12.10 6.23
C ILE A 510 12.56 -10.87 7.02
N TYR A 511 11.87 -11.08 8.16
CA TYR A 511 11.32 -9.99 8.99
C TYR A 511 11.62 -10.15 10.47
N CYS A 512 11.58 -9.03 11.18
CA CYS A 512 11.55 -8.96 12.65
C CYS A 512 10.36 -8.11 13.09
N LEU A 513 9.52 -8.65 13.98
CA LEU A 513 8.49 -7.89 14.69
C LEU A 513 9.09 -7.30 15.96
N PHE A 514 9.21 -5.98 16.05
CA PHE A 514 9.60 -5.28 17.28
C PHE A 514 8.44 -4.45 17.80
N SER A 515 8.03 -4.70 19.05
CA SER A 515 7.09 -3.85 19.79
C SER A 515 7.85 -2.74 20.51
N SER A 516 7.33 -1.51 20.49
CA SER A 516 7.97 -0.30 21.03
C SER A 516 7.92 -0.16 22.56
N SER A 517 8.13 -1.25 23.30
CA SER A 517 8.25 -1.23 24.77
C SER A 517 9.68 -1.61 25.18
N PRO A 518 10.30 -1.01 26.21
CA PRO A 518 11.74 -1.18 26.51
C PRO A 518 12.14 -2.60 26.95
N HIS A 519 11.17 -3.50 27.12
CA HIS A 519 11.40 -4.89 27.46
C HIS A 519 10.35 -5.74 26.75
N ILE A 520 10.73 -6.43 25.67
CA ILE A 520 10.18 -7.71 25.18
C ILE A 520 11.02 -8.13 23.96
N ASP A 521 11.73 -9.25 24.08
CA ASP A 521 12.37 -9.97 22.98
C ASP A 521 11.31 -10.63 22.09
N CYS A 522 11.33 -10.38 20.78
CA CYS A 522 10.52 -11.11 19.79
C CYS A 522 11.31 -11.30 18.49
N GLN A 523 11.65 -12.55 18.16
CA GLN A 523 12.13 -12.96 16.84
C GLN A 523 11.03 -13.79 16.16
N THR A 524 10.45 -13.30 15.06
CA THR A 524 9.55 -14.09 14.21
C THR A 524 9.86 -13.78 12.76
N ILE A 525 10.28 -14.81 12.02
CA ILE A 525 10.70 -14.74 10.62
C ILE A 525 9.56 -15.30 9.74
N PHE A 526 9.18 -14.58 8.68
CA PHE A 526 8.21 -15.05 7.68
C PHE A 526 8.87 -15.22 6.31
N TYR A 527 8.36 -16.16 5.51
CA TYR A 527 8.86 -16.49 4.17
C TYR A 527 7.82 -16.14 3.10
N GLY A 528 8.26 -15.50 2.02
CA GLY A 528 7.51 -15.37 0.77
C GLY A 528 8.31 -15.99 -0.37
N TYR A 529 7.65 -16.68 -1.29
CA TYR A 529 8.27 -17.25 -2.49
C TYR A 529 7.90 -16.39 -3.71
N CYS A 530 8.89 -16.07 -4.55
CA CYS A 530 8.67 -15.43 -5.85
C CYS A 530 8.83 -16.49 -6.95
N CYS A 531 7.82 -16.66 -7.81
CA CYS A 531 7.95 -17.44 -9.04
C CYS A 531 8.15 -16.47 -10.21
N ASN A 532 9.40 -16.30 -10.66
CA ASN A 532 9.67 -15.63 -11.92
C ASN A 532 9.25 -16.55 -13.09
N GLY A 533 8.07 -16.30 -13.64
CA GLY A 533 7.60 -16.92 -14.87
C GLY A 533 7.65 -15.94 -16.04
N LEU A 534 8.69 -16.01 -16.87
CA LEU A 534 8.62 -15.45 -18.22
C LEU A 534 7.61 -16.27 -19.03
N ARG A 535 6.47 -15.69 -19.37
CA ARG A 535 5.61 -16.18 -20.46
C ARG A 535 5.79 -15.28 -21.68
N ALA A 536 6.18 -15.90 -22.79
CA ALA A 536 6.11 -15.34 -24.13
C ALA A 536 4.67 -15.36 -24.65
#